data_AF-A0A1E4SRL9-F1
#
_entry.id   AF-A0A1E4SRL9-F1
#
_cell.length_a   1.000
_cell.length_b   1.000
_cell.length_c   1.000
_cell.angle_alpha   90.00
_cell.angle_beta   90.00
_cell.angle_gamma   90.00
#
_symmetry.space_group_name_H-M   'P 1'
#
loop_
_entity.id
_entity.type
_entity.pdbx_description
1 polymer ?
#
loop_
_entity_poly.entity_id
_entity_poly.type
_entity_poly.pdbx_seq_one_letter_code
_entity_poly.pdbx_strand_id
1 'polypeptide(L)'
;KYHVTARVKITPPPSSPAEAKFLYDSFSQLGNLEYFSIPRDKSGFSIYDNYIHLVYNPSKQQSLLGSAYLREEAHWEEGEHELRIHQKAIVDKLRHTIALPRYSFIKDDSQYYNGEVEIQFKHQLPLDALKYDKKYQITSSTIESPFLTLKREPEFSQIDTLRGKIRHNFQKFHKFDEI
;
A
#
# COMPACT_ATOMS: atom_id res chain seq x y z
N LYS A 1 4.76 -16.76 -13.55
CA LYS A 1 4.57 -15.86 -14.72
C LYS A 1 3.75 -14.62 -14.38
N TYR A 2 2.66 -14.73 -13.62
CA TYR A 2 1.75 -13.60 -13.34
C TYR A 2 2.03 -12.86 -12.03
N HIS A 3 2.87 -13.38 -11.14
CA HIS A 3 3.23 -12.72 -9.88
C HIS A 3 3.59 -11.24 -10.07
N VAL A 4 3.14 -10.41 -9.12
CA VAL A 4 3.51 -8.99 -9.04
C VAL A 4 4.50 -8.85 -7.90
N THR A 5 5.74 -8.55 -8.26
CA THR A 5 6.77 -8.19 -7.29
C THR A 5 6.89 -6.68 -7.22
N ALA A 6 6.88 -6.13 -6.01
CA ALA A 6 7.04 -4.69 -5.79
C ALA A 6 8.03 -4.41 -4.67
N ARG A 7 8.74 -3.29 -4.78
CA ARG A 7 9.61 -2.76 -3.73
C ARG A 7 9.17 -1.35 -3.40
N VAL A 8 8.53 -1.20 -2.25
CA VAL A 8 7.94 0.07 -1.83
C VAL A 8 8.88 0.78 -0.86
N LYS A 9 9.28 2.00 -1.17
CA LYS A 9 10.01 2.87 -0.24
C LYS A 9 9.01 3.69 0.58
N ILE A 10 9.08 3.58 1.89
CA ILE A 10 8.20 4.28 2.82
C ILE A 10 8.96 5.28 3.68
N THR A 11 8.31 6.43 3.95
CA THR A 11 8.84 7.44 4.86
C THR A 11 7.73 7.96 5.79
N PRO A 12 7.93 7.90 7.12
CA PRO A 12 9.06 7.27 7.82
C PRO A 12 8.99 5.73 7.75
N PRO A 13 10.08 4.99 8.08
CA PRO A 13 10.01 3.55 8.29
C PRO A 13 9.09 3.21 9.48
N PRO A 14 8.61 1.96 9.60
CA PRO A 14 7.86 1.54 10.76
C PRO A 14 8.77 1.55 11.98
N SER A 15 8.20 1.96 13.10
CA SER A 15 8.91 2.18 14.37
C SER A 15 8.68 1.06 15.38
N SER A 16 7.79 0.11 15.09
CA SER A 16 7.46 -1.00 15.99
C SER A 16 6.97 -2.24 15.22
N PRO A 17 7.03 -3.43 15.85
CA PRO A 17 6.44 -4.64 15.27
C PRO A 17 4.93 -4.53 15.02
N ALA A 18 4.20 -3.79 15.87
CA ALA A 18 2.77 -3.56 15.68
C ALA A 18 2.49 -2.72 14.42
N GLU A 19 3.32 -1.70 14.16
CA GLU A 19 3.23 -0.90 12.94
C GLU A 19 3.62 -1.71 11.69
N ALA A 20 4.63 -2.58 11.79
CA ALA A 20 4.98 -3.52 10.72
C ALA A 20 3.85 -4.52 10.43
N LYS A 21 3.18 -5.03 11.47
CA LYS A 21 2.00 -5.89 11.32
C LYS A 21 0.85 -5.13 10.64
N PHE A 22 0.58 -3.90 11.06
CA PHE A 22 -0.45 -3.07 10.45
C PHE A 22 -0.18 -2.82 8.95
N LEU A 23 1.08 -2.60 8.56
CA LEU A 23 1.48 -2.52 7.16
C LEU A 23 1.18 -3.83 6.42
N TYR A 24 1.57 -4.98 6.98
CA TYR A 24 1.26 -6.30 6.41
C TYR A 24 -0.25 -6.51 6.21
N ASP A 25 -1.03 -6.27 7.26
CA ASP A 25 -2.48 -6.43 7.23
C ASP A 25 -3.10 -5.53 6.15
N SER A 26 -2.62 -4.28 6.05
CA SER A 26 -3.08 -3.33 5.03
C SER A 26 -2.73 -3.81 3.61
N PHE A 27 -1.46 -4.16 3.34
CA PHE A 27 -1.04 -4.63 2.01
C PHE A 27 -1.74 -5.93 1.59
N SER A 28 -2.09 -6.79 2.55
CA SER A 28 -2.87 -8.01 2.30
C SER A 28 -4.28 -7.70 1.76
N GLN A 29 -4.81 -6.49 1.94
CA GLN A 29 -6.10 -6.07 1.37
C GLN A 29 -6.01 -5.70 -0.12
N LEU A 30 -4.81 -5.46 -0.67
CA LEU A 30 -4.67 -5.09 -2.09
C LEU A 30 -4.87 -6.28 -3.02
N GLY A 31 -4.56 -7.49 -2.55
CA GLY A 31 -4.68 -8.75 -3.27
C GLY A 31 -4.08 -9.90 -2.46
N ASN A 32 -3.95 -11.07 -3.09
CA ASN A 32 -3.38 -12.25 -2.46
C ASN A 32 -1.86 -12.09 -2.30
N LEU A 33 -1.44 -11.66 -1.11
CA LEU A 33 -0.06 -11.36 -0.74
C LEU A 33 0.65 -12.62 -0.24
N GLU A 34 1.56 -13.17 -1.04
CA GLU A 34 2.32 -14.38 -0.69
C GLU A 34 3.56 -14.07 0.13
N TYR A 35 4.19 -12.93 -0.12
CA TYR A 35 5.43 -12.55 0.56
C TYR A 35 5.38 -11.08 0.97
N PHE A 36 5.73 -10.85 2.23
CA PHE A 36 5.91 -9.53 2.82
C PHE A 36 7.16 -9.53 3.67
N SER A 37 8.08 -8.58 3.43
CA SER A 37 9.20 -8.38 4.33
C SER A 37 9.61 -6.91 4.40
N ILE A 38 10.02 -6.50 5.60
CA ILE A 38 10.68 -5.24 5.85
C ILE A 38 12.03 -5.59 6.49
N PRO A 39 13.16 -5.38 5.81
CA PRO A 39 14.48 -5.65 6.38
C PRO A 39 14.70 -4.83 7.65
N ARG A 40 15.58 -5.32 8.53
CA ARG A 40 16.09 -4.49 9.63
C ARG A 40 17.02 -3.43 9.08
N ASP A 41 16.97 -2.25 9.67
CA ASP A 41 17.94 -1.22 9.37
C ASP A 41 19.33 -1.65 9.83
N LYS A 42 20.31 -1.51 8.95
CA LYS A 42 21.71 -1.89 9.21
C LYS A 42 22.48 -0.78 9.92
N SER A 43 22.00 0.45 9.84
CA SER A 43 22.66 1.62 10.42
C SER A 43 22.36 1.80 11.92
N GLY A 44 21.28 1.18 12.41
CA GLY A 44 20.90 1.21 13.83
C GLY A 44 20.14 2.46 14.25
N PHE A 45 19.77 3.33 13.30
CA PHE A 45 18.94 4.51 13.57
C PHE A 45 17.46 4.16 13.70
N SER A 46 17.02 3.07 13.09
CA SER A 46 15.64 2.57 13.15
C SER A 46 15.61 1.06 13.38
N ILE A 47 14.44 0.53 13.72
CA ILE A 47 14.27 -0.93 13.85
C ILE A 47 14.21 -1.59 12.46
N TYR A 48 13.55 -0.91 11.53
CA TYR A 48 13.27 -1.38 10.18
C TYR A 48 13.85 -0.41 9.15
N ASP A 49 14.22 -0.96 7.99
CA ASP A 49 14.58 -0.20 6.80
C ASP A 49 13.31 0.45 6.19
N ASN A 50 13.53 1.40 5.29
CA ASN A 50 12.49 2.13 4.58
C ASN A 50 11.90 1.32 3.41
N TYR A 51 12.43 0.13 3.11
CA TYR A 51 11.99 -0.67 1.98
C TYR A 51 11.14 -1.86 2.39
N ILE A 52 9.95 -1.96 1.80
CA ILE A 52 9.06 -3.12 1.90
C ILE A 52 9.15 -3.91 0.61
N HIS A 53 9.34 -5.23 0.74
CA HIS A 53 9.30 -6.16 -0.39
C HIS A 53 7.99 -6.94 -0.36
N LEU A 54 7.30 -6.93 -1.50
CA LEU A 54 5.98 -7.53 -1.67
C LEU A 54 5.99 -8.49 -2.86
N VAL A 55 5.36 -9.65 -2.72
CA VAL A 55 5.02 -10.53 -3.84
C VAL A 55 3.55 -10.90 -3.75
N TYR A 56 2.79 -10.56 -4.77
CA TYR A 56 1.39 -10.94 -4.91
C TYR A 56 1.22 -12.03 -5.95
N ASN A 57 0.32 -12.97 -5.67
CA ASN A 57 -0.20 -13.91 -6.63
C ASN A 57 -1.53 -13.38 -7.18
N PRO A 58 -1.68 -13.17 -8.49
CA PRO A 58 -2.95 -12.74 -9.07
C PRO A 58 -4.05 -13.80 -9.00
N SER A 59 -3.71 -15.04 -8.65
CA SER A 59 -4.70 -16.09 -8.46
C SER A 59 -5.55 -15.81 -7.23
N LYS A 60 -6.84 -16.14 -7.33
CA LYS A 60 -7.75 -16.18 -6.18
C LYS A 60 -7.42 -17.32 -5.22
N GLN A 61 -6.70 -18.34 -5.69
CA GLN A 61 -6.25 -19.45 -4.84
C GLN A 61 -5.07 -18.98 -3.99
N GLN A 62 -5.19 -19.11 -2.66
CA GLN A 62 -4.04 -18.91 -1.79
C GLN A 62 -3.00 -19.99 -2.09
N SER A 63 -1.78 -19.56 -2.35
CA SER A 63 -0.68 -20.47 -2.62
C SER A 63 -0.36 -21.25 -1.35
N LEU A 64 -0.32 -22.58 -1.48
CA LEU A 64 -0.13 -23.56 -0.39
C LEU A 64 1.25 -23.48 0.29
N LEU A 65 2.04 -22.42 0.07
CA LEU A 65 3.27 -22.12 0.82
C LEU A 65 2.91 -21.68 2.26
N GLY A 66 2.28 -22.58 3.01
CA GLY A 66 1.84 -22.37 4.39
C GLY A 66 0.80 -23.37 4.89
N SER A 67 0.09 -24.09 4.00
CA SER A 67 -1.01 -24.99 4.37
C SER A 67 -0.80 -26.40 3.81
N ALA A 68 0.20 -27.13 4.32
CA ALA A 68 0.35 -28.56 4.07
C ALA A 68 -0.81 -29.42 4.61
N TYR A 69 -1.86 -28.82 5.19
CA TYR A 69 -2.88 -29.53 5.99
C TYR A 69 -4.34 -29.14 5.75
N LEU A 70 -4.69 -28.33 4.75
CA LEU A 70 -6.10 -27.94 4.56
C LEU A 70 -6.61 -28.19 3.13
N ARG A 71 -7.37 -29.29 3.07
CA ARG A 71 -8.55 -29.58 2.25
C ARG A 71 -8.40 -29.73 0.73
N GLU A 72 -9.07 -30.78 0.26
CA GLU A 72 -9.58 -30.93 -1.10
C GLU A 72 -10.31 -29.64 -1.51
N GLU A 73 -9.70 -28.84 -2.38
CA GLU A 73 -10.37 -27.70 -2.99
C GLU A 73 -10.47 -27.93 -4.50
N ALA A 74 -11.67 -27.67 -5.03
CA ALA A 74 -11.96 -27.74 -6.44
C ALA A 74 -10.94 -26.91 -7.22
N HIS A 75 -10.16 -27.58 -8.07
CA HIS A 75 -9.26 -26.96 -9.04
C HIS A 75 -10.07 -26.16 -10.06
N TRP A 76 -10.43 -24.93 -9.71
CA TRP A 76 -10.80 -23.95 -10.71
C TRP A 76 -9.50 -23.42 -11.33
N GLU A 77 -9.14 -23.92 -12.50
CA GLU A 77 -8.07 -23.32 -13.29
C GLU A 77 -8.52 -21.93 -13.74
N GLU A 78 -7.99 -20.88 -13.10
CA GLU A 78 -8.18 -19.51 -13.57
C GLU A 78 -7.54 -19.36 -14.96
N GLY A 79 -8.32 -18.84 -15.90
CA GLY A 79 -7.83 -18.62 -17.25
C GLY A 79 -6.73 -17.54 -17.28
N GLU A 80 -5.82 -17.63 -18.26
CA GLU A 80 -4.76 -16.62 -18.45
C GLU A 80 -5.31 -15.19 -18.52
N HIS A 81 -6.50 -15.01 -19.10
CA HIS A 81 -7.15 -13.70 -19.19
C HIS A 81 -7.51 -13.13 -17.81
N GLU A 82 -8.06 -13.94 -16.91
CA GLU A 82 -8.43 -13.53 -15.55
C GLU A 82 -7.20 -13.18 -14.72
N LEU A 83 -6.16 -14.03 -14.81
CA LEU A 83 -4.87 -13.78 -14.13
C LEU A 83 -4.25 -12.45 -14.58
N ARG A 84 -4.34 -12.11 -15.87
CA ARG A 84 -3.88 -10.81 -16.39
C ARG A 84 -4.71 -9.64 -15.88
N ILE A 85 -6.03 -9.80 -15.76
CA ILE A 85 -6.92 -8.77 -15.19
C ILE A 85 -6.55 -8.53 -13.72
N HIS A 86 -6.42 -9.58 -12.91
CA HIS A 86 -6.05 -9.45 -11.51
C HIS A 86 -4.63 -8.88 -11.34
N GLN A 87 -3.68 -9.32 -12.15
CA GLN A 87 -2.32 -8.78 -12.16
C GLN A 87 -2.34 -7.27 -12.41
N LYS A 88 -3.08 -6.85 -13.44
CA LYS A 88 -3.24 -5.43 -13.76
C LYS A 88 -3.91 -4.67 -12.62
N ALA A 89 -4.95 -5.22 -12.00
CA ALA A 89 -5.62 -4.59 -10.88
C ALA A 89 -4.69 -4.37 -9.68
N ILE A 90 -3.84 -5.34 -9.34
CA ILE A 90 -2.84 -5.22 -8.27
C ILE A 90 -1.81 -4.14 -8.61
N VAL A 91 -1.27 -4.16 -9.84
CA VAL A 91 -0.32 -3.15 -10.32
C VAL A 91 -0.93 -1.76 -10.28
N ASP A 92 -2.17 -1.61 -10.75
CA ASP A 92 -2.88 -0.33 -10.74
C ASP A 92 -3.12 0.14 -9.30
N LYS A 93 -3.59 -0.72 -8.38
CA LYS A 93 -3.74 -0.36 -6.96
C LYS A 93 -2.42 0.13 -6.34
N LEU A 94 -1.33 -0.61 -6.53
CA LEU A 94 -0.01 -0.25 -6.01
C LEU A 94 0.45 1.11 -6.57
N ARG A 95 0.38 1.30 -7.90
CA ARG A 95 0.80 2.56 -8.55
C ARG A 95 0.01 3.78 -8.10
N HIS A 96 -1.28 3.64 -7.80
CA HIS A 96 -2.09 4.78 -7.36
C HIS A 96 -2.00 5.02 -5.86
N THR A 97 -1.49 4.06 -5.08
CA THR A 97 -1.32 4.24 -3.65
C THR A 97 -0.16 5.20 -3.37
N ILE A 98 -0.38 6.14 -2.44
CA ILE A 98 0.62 7.15 -2.08
C ILE A 98 0.97 7.14 -0.60
N ALA A 99 0.08 6.66 0.27
CA ALA A 99 0.29 6.70 1.70
C ALA A 99 -0.64 5.74 2.44
N LEU A 100 -0.32 5.54 3.72
CA LEU A 100 -1.09 4.80 4.71
C LEU A 100 -1.01 5.56 6.05
N PRO A 101 -2.08 5.66 6.86
CA PRO A 101 -1.96 6.18 8.21
C PRO A 101 -0.96 5.37 9.02
N ARG A 102 -0.26 6.01 9.94
CA ARG A 102 0.62 5.32 10.86
C ARG A 102 -0.19 4.61 11.92
N TYR A 103 0.21 3.40 12.27
CA TYR A 103 -0.42 2.69 13.37
C TYR A 103 -0.39 3.52 14.66
N SER A 104 0.73 4.20 14.94
CA SER A 104 0.87 5.06 16.12
C SER A 104 -0.12 6.23 16.16
N PHE A 105 -0.64 6.65 15.01
CA PHE A 105 -1.62 7.74 14.92
C PHE A 105 -3.05 7.26 15.15
N ILE A 106 -3.37 6.01 14.79
CA ILE A 106 -4.74 5.49 14.78
C ILE A 106 -5.01 4.45 15.89
N LYS A 107 -3.97 3.90 16.54
CA LYS A 107 -4.09 2.75 17.46
C LYS A 107 -5.10 2.94 18.61
N ASP A 108 -5.30 4.18 19.06
CA ASP A 108 -6.20 4.53 20.16
C ASP A 108 -7.49 5.21 19.66
N ASP A 109 -7.71 5.26 18.34
CA ASP A 109 -8.89 5.86 17.71
C ASP A 109 -9.95 4.78 17.45
N SER A 110 -10.79 4.54 18.46
CA SER A 110 -11.89 3.58 18.33
C SER A 110 -12.88 3.94 17.22
N GLN A 111 -13.06 5.22 16.92
CA GLN A 111 -13.98 5.65 15.87
C GLN A 111 -13.47 5.22 14.50
N TYR A 112 -12.16 5.27 14.27
CA TYR A 112 -11.57 4.79 13.02
C TYR A 112 -11.79 3.28 12.86
N TYR A 113 -11.53 2.50 13.92
CA TYR A 113 -11.73 1.05 13.88
C TYR A 113 -13.20 0.63 13.79
N ASN A 114 -14.12 1.45 14.28
CA ASN A 114 -15.56 1.27 14.12
C ASN A 114 -16.08 1.71 12.73
N GLY A 115 -15.22 2.32 11.89
CA GLY A 115 -15.63 2.86 10.59
C GLY A 115 -16.44 4.16 10.66
N GLU A 116 -16.42 4.86 11.80
CA GLU A 116 -17.18 6.09 12.04
C GLU A 116 -16.47 7.34 11.50
N VAL A 117 -15.15 7.27 11.29
CA VAL A 117 -14.34 8.38 10.80
C VAL A 117 -13.43 7.97 9.65
N GLU A 118 -13.16 8.94 8.78
CA GLU A 118 -12.20 8.81 7.71
C GLU A 118 -11.01 9.76 7.93
N ILE A 119 -9.80 9.27 7.64
CA ILE A 119 -8.57 10.05 7.82
C ILE A 119 -8.17 10.69 6.50
N GLN A 120 -8.17 12.02 6.47
CA GLN A 120 -7.86 12.82 5.28
C GLN A 120 -6.35 13.05 5.10
N PHE A 121 -5.84 12.89 3.86
CA PHE A 121 -4.45 13.19 3.51
C PHE A 121 -4.20 14.69 3.30
N LYS A 122 -4.05 15.44 4.39
CA LYS A 122 -3.61 16.84 4.28
C LYS A 122 -2.15 16.89 3.83
N HIS A 123 -1.92 17.53 2.70
CA HIS A 123 -0.61 17.58 2.05
C HIS A 123 -0.34 18.96 1.44
N GLN A 124 0.91 19.19 1.07
CA GLN A 124 1.37 20.42 0.42
C GLN A 124 2.21 20.09 -0.81
N LEU A 125 2.13 20.96 -1.81
CA LEU A 125 2.98 20.90 -3.00
C LEU A 125 4.08 21.95 -2.91
N PRO A 126 5.34 21.59 -3.22
CA PRO A 126 6.41 22.58 -3.43
C PRO A 126 6.16 23.40 -4.71
N LEU A 127 6.85 24.54 -4.83
CA LEU A 127 6.71 25.50 -5.94
C LEU A 127 6.80 24.85 -7.33
N ASP A 128 7.74 23.93 -7.52
CA ASP A 128 7.98 23.22 -8.78
C ASP A 128 6.90 22.16 -9.13
N ALA A 129 6.05 21.84 -8.16
CA ALA A 129 4.93 20.91 -8.30
C ALA A 129 3.55 21.59 -8.32
N LEU A 130 3.45 22.92 -8.12
CA LEU A 130 2.18 23.65 -8.15
C LEU A 130 1.45 23.55 -9.49
N LYS A 131 2.15 23.25 -10.59
CA LYS A 131 1.55 22.95 -11.91
C LYS A 131 0.60 21.74 -11.91
N TYR A 132 0.65 20.93 -10.86
CA TYR A 132 -0.22 19.77 -10.63
C TYR A 132 -1.40 20.08 -9.70
N ASP A 133 -1.43 21.27 -9.09
CA ASP A 133 -2.53 21.66 -8.20
C ASP A 133 -3.88 21.50 -8.91
N LYS A 134 -4.86 20.95 -8.19
CA LYS A 134 -6.21 20.63 -8.68
C LYS A 134 -6.30 19.65 -9.86
N LYS A 135 -5.19 19.02 -10.28
CA LYS A 135 -5.19 17.98 -11.36
C LYS A 135 -5.33 16.55 -10.85
N TYR A 136 -5.53 16.40 -9.54
CA TYR A 136 -5.65 15.12 -8.88
C TYR A 136 -6.50 15.27 -7.62
N GLN A 137 -6.99 14.14 -7.13
CA GLN A 137 -7.63 14.01 -5.83
C GLN A 137 -6.96 12.88 -5.07
N ILE A 138 -6.95 12.95 -3.74
CA ILE A 138 -6.45 11.89 -2.88
C ILE A 138 -7.62 11.40 -2.05
N THR A 139 -7.85 10.08 -2.03
CA THR A 139 -8.89 9.48 -1.19
C THR A 139 -8.56 9.62 0.28
N SER A 140 -9.59 9.64 1.12
CA SER A 140 -9.45 9.41 2.54
C SER A 140 -9.12 7.94 2.83
N SER A 141 -8.64 7.69 4.04
CA SER A 141 -8.37 6.37 4.59
C SER A 141 -9.49 5.94 5.54
N THR A 142 -9.94 4.71 5.40
CA THR A 142 -10.93 4.06 6.29
C THR A 142 -10.40 2.68 6.72
N ILE A 143 -11.03 2.04 7.70
CA ILE A 143 -10.62 0.69 8.12
C ILE A 143 -10.71 -0.35 6.99
N GLU A 144 -11.66 -0.18 6.06
CA GLU A 144 -11.86 -1.07 4.90
C GLU A 144 -10.96 -0.73 3.70
N SER A 145 -10.55 0.53 3.59
CA SER A 145 -9.65 1.02 2.55
C SER A 145 -8.60 1.94 3.16
N PRO A 146 -7.59 1.36 3.85
CA PRO A 146 -6.67 2.14 4.66
C PRO A 146 -5.69 2.95 3.81
N PHE A 147 -5.49 2.57 2.55
CA PHE A 147 -4.60 3.27 1.64
C PHE A 147 -5.21 4.57 1.12
N LEU A 148 -4.37 5.60 1.08
CA LEU A 148 -4.69 6.85 0.40
C LEU A 148 -4.20 6.73 -1.05
N THR A 149 -5.12 6.91 -1.97
CA THR A 149 -4.91 6.69 -3.40
C THR A 149 -5.08 7.96 -4.19
N LEU A 150 -4.22 8.15 -5.20
CA LEU A 150 -4.29 9.27 -6.11
C LEU A 150 -5.29 8.94 -7.23
N LYS A 151 -6.43 9.62 -7.21
CA LYS A 151 -7.38 9.64 -8.32
C LYS A 151 -6.97 10.72 -9.31
N ARG A 152 -6.85 10.32 -10.56
CA ARG A 152 -6.41 11.19 -11.66
C ARG A 152 -7.60 11.74 -12.44
N GLU A 153 -7.43 12.94 -12.98
CA GLU A 153 -8.11 13.32 -14.22
C GLU A 153 -7.53 12.48 -15.38
N PRO A 154 -8.31 12.15 -16.43
CA PRO A 154 -7.91 11.23 -17.51
C PRO A 154 -6.55 11.56 -18.17
N GLU A 155 -6.13 12.82 -18.14
CA GLU A 155 -4.92 13.33 -18.80
C GLU A 155 -3.66 13.34 -17.92
N PHE A 156 -3.77 12.99 -16.63
CA PHE A 156 -2.63 13.04 -15.72
C PHE A 156 -1.82 11.74 -15.71
N SER A 157 -0.65 11.76 -16.37
CA SER A 157 0.26 10.61 -16.51
C SER A 157 1.49 10.65 -15.59
N GLN A 158 1.73 11.75 -14.87
CA GLN A 158 2.97 12.00 -14.11
C GLN A 158 2.85 11.63 -12.61
N ILE A 159 2.22 10.49 -12.31
CA ILE A 159 1.91 10.05 -10.94
C ILE A 159 3.18 9.88 -10.10
N ASP A 160 4.20 9.20 -10.63
CA ASP A 160 5.43 8.94 -9.86
C ASP A 160 6.18 10.24 -9.53
N THR A 161 6.24 11.19 -10.48
CA THR A 161 6.81 12.52 -10.25
C THR A 161 6.05 13.29 -9.17
N LEU A 162 4.72 13.28 -9.22
CA LEU A 162 3.90 13.95 -8.22
C LEU A 162 4.01 13.27 -6.84
N ARG A 163 4.01 11.94 -6.79
CA ARG A 163 4.20 11.14 -5.56
C ARG A 163 5.47 11.58 -4.84
N GLY A 164 6.59 11.68 -5.56
CA GLY A 164 7.86 12.16 -4.99
C GLY A 164 7.81 13.59 -4.44
N LYS A 165 6.98 14.48 -5.01
CA LYS A 165 6.90 15.90 -4.64
C LYS A 165 5.92 16.21 -3.52
N ILE A 166 4.90 15.37 -3.29
CA ILE A 166 3.91 15.60 -2.24
C ILE A 166 4.59 15.57 -0.87
N ARG A 167 4.39 16.63 -0.08
CA ARG A 167 4.81 16.72 1.32
C ARG A 167 3.64 16.40 2.23
N HIS A 168 3.89 15.64 3.29
CA HIS A 168 2.86 15.20 4.23
C HIS A 168 3.33 15.31 5.68
N ASN A 169 2.41 15.04 6.61
CA ASN A 169 2.75 14.92 8.02
C ASN A 169 3.26 13.50 8.35
N PHE A 170 4.57 13.36 8.54
CA PHE A 170 5.25 12.10 8.87
C PHE A 170 4.84 11.49 10.23
N GLN A 171 4.24 12.27 11.13
CA GLN A 171 3.69 11.74 12.38
C GLN A 171 2.37 10.99 12.14
N LYS A 172 1.66 11.32 11.06
CA LYS A 172 0.33 10.77 10.76
C LYS A 172 0.33 9.69 9.69
N PHE A 173 1.23 9.77 8.71
CA PHE A 173 1.24 8.82 7.59
C PHE A 173 2.64 8.29 7.25
N HIS A 174 2.68 7.02 6.85
CA HIS A 174 3.72 6.49 5.98
C HIS A 174 3.39 6.93 4.55
N LYS A 175 4.25 7.75 3.94
CA LYS A 175 4.16 8.04 2.51
C LYS A 175 5.00 7.04 1.75
N PHE A 176 4.50 6.62 0.59
CA PHE A 176 5.21 5.75 -0.32
C PHE A 176 5.91 6.65 -1.34
N ASP A 177 7.23 6.74 -1.30
CA ASP A 177 7.98 7.65 -2.16
C ASP A 177 8.26 7.00 -3.52
N GLU A 178 8.50 5.70 -3.53
CA GLU A 178 8.87 4.89 -4.70
C GLU A 178 8.15 3.51 -4.60
N ILE A 179 7.68 2.95 -5.71
CA ILE A 179 6.98 1.65 -5.81
C ILE A 179 7.46 0.91 -7.06
#